data_AF-A0A6P1CSF2-F1
#
_entry.id   AF-A0A6P1CSF2-F1
#
_cell.length_a   1.000
_cell.length_b   1.000
_cell.length_c   1.000
_cell.angle_alpha   90.00
_cell.angle_beta   90.00
_cell.angle_gamma   90.00
#
_symmetry.space_group_name_H-M   'P 1'
#
loop_
_entity.id
_entity.type
_entity.pdbx_description
1 polymer ?
#
loop_
_entity_poly.entity_id
_entity_poly.type
_entity_poly.pdbx_seq_one_letter_code
_entity_poly.pdbx_strand_id
1 'polypeptide(L)'
;MSSLLSGSRVAVLAGCAVLTAAWGVALTPPQARAQAAPSSERFECAGDSGQTYQVPEGVRELSVLAKGGAGQQNVGEGTRGGFGGVTTGTISVEPHEILTIYVGCEGGADGGQSGYGRGGARGEQPAPNAGDGGGGGGATAVMSGETPLVVAGGGGGGGGSSHEGNG
;
A
#
# COMPACT_ATOMS: atom_id res chain seq x y z
N MET A 1 -34.97 80.94 -18.25
CA MET A 1 -33.95 80.04 -17.67
C MET A 1 -32.84 79.91 -18.73
N SER A 2 -32.15 80.97 -19.13
CA SER A 2 -31.11 81.74 -18.42
C SER A 2 -30.00 80.85 -17.83
N SER A 3 -28.75 81.18 -18.22
CA SER A 3 -27.42 80.73 -17.74
C SER A 3 -26.75 79.69 -18.66
N LEU A 4 -25.89 80.08 -19.61
CA LEU A 4 -24.45 80.46 -19.48
C LEU A 4 -23.61 79.24 -19.07
N LEU A 5 -22.61 78.78 -19.81
CA LEU A 5 -21.27 79.38 -19.84
C LEU A 5 -20.36 78.72 -20.92
N SER A 6 -19.55 79.59 -21.55
CA SER A 6 -18.14 79.41 -21.94
C SER A 6 -17.79 78.29 -22.94
N GLY A 7 -17.30 78.56 -24.15
CA GLY A 7 -16.04 79.28 -24.45
C GLY A 7 -14.84 78.39 -24.07
N SER A 8 -13.82 78.09 -24.88
CA SER A 8 -13.35 78.66 -26.13
C SER A 8 -12.32 77.72 -26.78
N ARG A 9 -12.42 77.61 -28.11
CA ARG A 9 -11.45 77.37 -29.19
C ARG A 9 -9.96 77.00 -28.93
N VAL A 10 -9.43 76.36 -29.99
CA VAL A 10 -8.04 76.34 -30.53
C VAL A 10 -7.19 75.13 -30.07
N ALA A 11 -7.05 74.07 -30.91
CA ALA A 11 -6.00 73.79 -31.92
C ALA A 11 -4.69 73.26 -31.28
N VAL A 12 -3.89 72.35 -31.83
CA VAL A 12 -3.46 72.09 -33.22
C VAL A 12 -2.63 70.77 -33.22
N LEU A 13 -2.69 70.04 -34.33
CA LEU A 13 -1.68 69.17 -34.97
C LEU A 13 -1.00 67.95 -34.30
N ALA A 14 -1.05 66.87 -35.12
CA ALA A 14 0.06 66.01 -35.57
C ALA A 14 0.54 64.85 -34.69
N GLY A 15 0.49 63.65 -35.29
CA GLY A 15 1.34 62.53 -34.89
C GLY A 15 0.80 61.16 -35.30
N CYS A 16 1.08 60.73 -36.54
CA CYS A 16 1.04 59.31 -36.89
C CYS A 16 2.02 58.54 -35.99
N ALA A 17 1.53 57.56 -35.24
CA ALA A 17 2.39 56.52 -34.66
C ALA A 17 1.78 55.15 -34.99
N VAL A 18 2.35 54.53 -36.00
CA VAL A 18 2.16 53.12 -36.36
C VAL A 18 2.61 52.28 -35.17
N LEU A 19 1.69 51.54 -34.54
CA LEU A 19 2.04 50.56 -33.51
C LEU A 19 2.31 49.22 -34.20
N THR A 20 3.59 48.86 -34.25
CA THR A 20 4.13 47.60 -34.77
C THR A 20 3.69 46.42 -33.90
N ALA A 21 3.20 45.36 -34.54
CA ALA A 21 2.97 44.07 -33.91
C ALA A 21 4.30 43.43 -33.49
N ALA A 22 4.44 43.10 -32.21
CA ALA A 22 5.52 42.26 -31.71
C ALA A 22 4.96 40.87 -31.40
N TRP A 23 5.23 39.91 -32.28
CA TRP A 23 5.02 38.49 -31.99
C TRP A 23 6.10 38.05 -31.01
N GLY A 24 5.76 38.05 -29.72
CA GLY A 24 6.59 37.44 -28.70
C GLY A 24 6.58 35.93 -28.89
N VAL A 25 7.65 35.37 -29.45
CA VAL A 25 7.90 33.93 -29.36
C VAL A 25 8.21 33.64 -27.89
N ALA A 26 7.22 33.12 -27.17
CA ALA A 26 7.41 32.63 -25.82
C ALA A 26 8.34 31.41 -25.87
N LEU A 27 9.60 31.60 -25.51
CA LEU A 27 10.52 30.52 -25.19
C LEU A 27 10.00 29.82 -23.93
N THR A 28 9.18 28.79 -24.11
CA THR A 28 8.82 27.91 -23.00
C THR A 28 10.10 27.18 -22.57
N PRO A 29 10.56 27.33 -21.32
CA PRO A 29 11.66 26.50 -20.85
C PRO A 29 11.21 25.04 -20.95
N PRO A 30 12.11 24.10 -21.31
CA PRO A 30 11.79 22.68 -21.23
C PRO A 30 11.40 22.39 -19.78
N GLN A 31 10.14 22.01 -19.55
CA GLN A 31 9.70 21.55 -18.24
C GLN A 31 10.53 20.32 -17.92
N ALA A 32 11.49 20.48 -17.00
CA ALA A 32 12.18 19.35 -16.41
C ALA A 32 11.09 18.46 -15.82
N ARG A 33 10.96 17.24 -16.36
CA ARG A 33 10.09 16.24 -15.74
C ARG A 33 10.59 16.06 -14.33
N ALA A 34 9.80 16.47 -13.35
CA ALA A 34 10.04 16.12 -11.96
C ALA A 34 10.00 14.60 -11.91
N GLN A 35 11.17 13.95 -11.85
CA GLN A 35 11.26 12.53 -11.61
C GLN A 35 10.65 12.33 -10.23
N ALA A 36 9.46 11.75 -10.15
CA ALA A 36 8.83 11.43 -8.87
C ALA A 36 9.80 10.56 -8.07
N ALA A 37 10.13 10.98 -6.85
CA ALA A 37 10.91 10.16 -5.95
C ALA A 37 10.20 8.80 -5.78
N PRO A 38 10.94 7.69 -5.63
CA PRO A 38 10.32 6.39 -5.38
C PRO A 38 9.44 6.50 -4.13
N SER A 39 8.13 6.30 -4.29
CA SER A 39 7.18 6.23 -3.19
C SER A 39 7.08 4.79 -2.70
N SER A 40 7.09 4.61 -1.38
CA SER A 40 6.85 3.31 -0.75
C SER A 40 5.60 3.39 0.11
N GLU A 41 4.70 2.43 -0.05
CA GLU A 41 3.50 2.27 0.78
C GLU A 41 3.60 0.96 1.57
N ARG A 42 3.06 0.96 2.79
CA ARG A 42 3.14 -0.18 3.69
C ARG A 42 1.75 -0.52 4.21
N PHE A 43 1.42 -1.79 4.10
CA PHE A 43 0.17 -2.37 4.60
C PHE A 43 0.48 -3.30 5.76
N GLU A 44 -0.36 -3.24 6.79
CA GLU A 44 -0.29 -4.14 7.95
C GLU A 44 -1.53 -5.04 7.97
N CYS A 45 -1.51 -6.08 8.81
CA CYS A 45 -2.64 -6.99 8.98
C CYS A 45 -3.94 -6.22 9.34
N ALA A 46 -5.01 -6.50 8.59
CA ALA A 46 -6.34 -5.95 8.78
C ALA A 46 -7.39 -7.07 8.97
N GLY A 47 -6.97 -8.19 9.54
CA GLY A 47 -7.77 -9.39 9.67
C GLY A 47 -8.07 -10.03 8.32
N ASP A 48 -9.33 -10.41 8.10
CA ASP A 48 -9.78 -11.03 6.85
C ASP A 48 -10.10 -9.99 5.74
N SER A 49 -9.95 -8.69 6.02
CA SER A 49 -10.27 -7.61 5.07
C SER A 49 -9.11 -7.31 4.12
N GLY A 50 -9.43 -7.15 2.83
CA GLY A 50 -8.47 -6.67 1.83
C GLY A 50 -8.36 -5.15 1.85
N GLN A 51 -7.13 -4.64 1.72
CA GLN A 51 -6.83 -3.21 1.57
C GLN A 51 -6.59 -2.90 0.09
N THR A 52 -7.03 -1.75 -0.40
CA THR A 52 -6.89 -1.40 -1.82
C THR A 52 -5.71 -0.49 -2.06
N TYR A 53 -4.95 -0.76 -3.11
CA TYR A 53 -3.90 0.12 -3.61
C TYR A 53 -4.22 0.49 -5.06
N GLN A 54 -4.27 1.78 -5.37
CA GLN A 54 -4.39 2.26 -6.74
C GLN A 54 -3.01 2.58 -7.30
N VAL A 55 -2.67 1.95 -8.42
CA VAL A 55 -1.41 2.21 -9.12
C VAL A 55 -1.39 3.66 -9.62
N PRO A 56 -0.37 4.47 -9.26
CA PRO A 56 -0.28 5.86 -9.70
C PRO A 56 -0.17 6.00 -11.21
N GLU A 57 -0.50 7.19 -11.72
CA GLU A 57 -0.33 7.50 -13.14
C GLU A 57 1.15 7.34 -13.56
N GLY A 58 1.36 6.73 -14.74
CA GLY A 58 2.69 6.54 -15.31
C GLY A 58 3.52 5.41 -14.70
N VAL A 59 3.02 4.72 -13.67
CA VAL A 59 3.67 3.54 -13.08
C VAL A 59 3.26 2.29 -13.84
N ARG A 60 4.25 1.49 -14.25
CA ARG A 60 4.06 0.20 -14.93
C ARG A 60 4.72 -0.98 -14.24
N GLU A 61 5.49 -0.72 -13.20
CA GLU A 61 6.17 -1.73 -12.42
C GLU A 61 6.12 -1.36 -10.94
N LEU A 62 5.86 -2.34 -10.08
CA LEU A 62 5.94 -2.19 -8.63
C LEU A 62 6.95 -3.18 -8.08
N SER A 63 7.83 -2.69 -7.19
CA SER A 63 8.65 -3.55 -6.35
C SER A 63 7.89 -3.90 -5.08
N VAL A 64 7.71 -5.17 -4.81
CA VAL A 64 6.91 -5.68 -3.70
C VAL A 64 7.80 -6.49 -2.76
N LEU A 65 7.63 -6.26 -1.46
CA LEU A 65 8.09 -7.15 -0.39
C LEU A 65 6.86 -7.58 0.41
N ALA A 66 6.45 -8.83 0.21
CA ALA A 66 5.36 -9.45 0.94
C ALA A 66 5.92 -10.33 2.05
N LYS A 67 5.39 -10.21 3.27
CA LYS A 67 5.74 -11.06 4.41
C LYS A 67 4.46 -11.68 4.97
N GLY A 68 4.43 -13.01 5.10
CA GLY A 68 3.34 -13.72 5.77
C GLY A 68 3.36 -13.51 7.28
N GLY A 69 2.22 -13.77 7.93
CA GLY A 69 2.13 -13.78 9.38
C GLY A 69 3.00 -14.87 10.00
N ALA A 70 3.61 -14.59 11.15
CA ALA A 70 4.30 -15.64 11.91
C ALA A 70 3.29 -16.59 12.56
N GLY A 71 3.68 -17.85 12.77
CA GLY A 71 2.92 -18.77 13.60
C GLY A 71 3.05 -18.43 15.07
N GLN A 72 2.00 -18.72 15.84
CA GLN A 72 1.99 -18.52 17.28
C GLN A 72 3.04 -19.42 17.95
N GLN A 73 3.75 -18.87 18.93
CA GLN A 73 4.46 -19.68 19.91
C GLN A 73 3.47 -20.34 20.87
N ASN A 74 3.78 -21.54 21.36
CA ASN A 74 3.04 -22.09 22.50
C ASN A 74 3.23 -21.21 23.75
N VAL A 75 2.24 -21.25 24.65
CA VAL A 75 2.33 -20.66 25.99
C VAL A 75 3.01 -21.68 26.92
N GLY A 76 4.24 -21.40 27.39
CA GLY A 76 5.03 -22.29 28.26
C GLY A 76 6.32 -22.80 27.62
N GLU A 77 6.71 -24.05 27.92
CA GLU A 77 7.94 -24.73 27.44
C GLU A 77 7.82 -25.29 26.00
N GLY A 78 6.77 -24.92 25.25
CA GLY A 78 6.59 -25.41 23.88
C GLY A 78 7.51 -24.75 22.85
N THR A 79 7.45 -25.25 21.62
CA THR A 79 8.31 -24.75 20.53
C THR A 79 7.81 -23.42 19.97
N ARG A 80 8.74 -22.59 19.47
CA ARG A 80 8.39 -21.33 18.81
C ARG A 80 7.70 -21.62 17.48
N GLY A 81 6.70 -20.81 17.13
CA GLY A 81 6.13 -20.82 15.79
C GLY A 81 7.15 -20.41 14.73
N GLY A 82 6.94 -20.89 13.52
CA GLY A 82 7.72 -20.52 12.35
C GLY A 82 7.46 -19.07 11.95
N PHE A 83 8.48 -18.41 11.39
CA PHE A 83 8.29 -17.12 10.75
C PHE A 83 7.43 -17.28 9.49
N GLY A 84 6.69 -16.23 9.14
CA GLY A 84 6.06 -16.16 7.82
C GLY A 84 7.12 -16.05 6.72
N GLY A 85 6.80 -16.61 5.56
CA GLY A 85 7.63 -16.50 4.36
C GLY A 85 7.76 -15.05 3.91
N VAL A 86 8.81 -14.78 3.15
CA VAL A 86 9.06 -13.49 2.50
C VAL A 86 9.17 -13.72 1.01
N THR A 87 8.39 -12.98 0.23
CA THR A 87 8.44 -12.98 -1.23
C THR A 87 8.76 -11.57 -1.67
N THR A 88 9.83 -11.42 -2.44
CA THR A 88 10.22 -10.16 -3.06
C THR A 88 10.20 -10.29 -4.56
N GLY A 89 9.72 -9.27 -5.27
CA GLY A 89 9.74 -9.27 -6.72
C GLY A 89 9.24 -7.98 -7.31
N THR A 90 9.42 -7.85 -8.62
CA THR A 90 8.85 -6.78 -9.42
C THR A 90 7.67 -7.34 -10.20
N ILE A 91 6.53 -6.67 -10.14
CA ILE A 91 5.32 -7.04 -10.89
C ILE A 91 5.02 -5.97 -11.93
N SER A 92 4.61 -6.39 -13.12
CA SER A 92 4.06 -5.48 -14.13
C SER A 92 2.62 -5.12 -13.78
N VAL A 93 2.28 -3.84 -13.93
CA VAL A 93 0.96 -3.26 -13.62
C VAL A 93 0.58 -2.24 -14.67
N GLU A 94 -0.70 -1.84 -14.69
CA GLU A 94 -1.14 -0.69 -15.49
C GLU A 94 -1.44 0.54 -14.62
N PRO A 95 -1.24 1.75 -15.15
CA PRO A 95 -1.66 2.98 -14.47
C PRO A 95 -3.15 2.93 -14.10
N HIS A 96 -3.47 3.37 -12.88
CA HIS A 96 -4.82 3.34 -12.28
C HIS A 96 -5.43 1.97 -12.01
N GLU A 97 -4.69 0.88 -12.22
CA GLU A 97 -5.09 -0.46 -11.79
C GLU A 97 -5.35 -0.48 -10.27
N ILE A 98 -6.37 -1.22 -9.84
CA ILE A 98 -6.69 -1.42 -8.43
C ILE A 98 -6.21 -2.81 -8.02
N LEU A 99 -5.28 -2.83 -7.08
CA LEU A 99 -4.78 -4.05 -6.46
C LEU A 99 -5.45 -4.23 -5.10
N THR A 100 -5.74 -5.49 -4.75
CA THR A 100 -6.20 -5.86 -3.41
C THR A 100 -5.04 -6.50 -2.65
N ILE A 101 -4.74 -5.95 -1.49
CA ILE A 101 -3.65 -6.35 -0.61
C ILE A 101 -4.23 -7.05 0.61
N TYR A 102 -3.94 -8.34 0.74
CA TYR A 102 -4.22 -9.12 1.95
C TYR A 102 -2.92 -9.28 2.71
N VAL A 103 -2.88 -8.83 3.96
CA VAL A 103 -1.70 -9.00 4.83
C VAL A 103 -2.02 -10.04 5.88
N GLY A 104 -1.23 -11.12 5.89
CA GLY A 104 -1.37 -12.22 6.82
C GLY A 104 -1.08 -11.81 8.26
N CYS A 105 -2.03 -12.09 9.15
CA CYS A 105 -1.90 -11.82 10.57
C CYS A 105 -1.11 -12.93 11.27
N GLU A 106 -0.54 -12.62 12.44
CA GLU A 106 0.11 -13.60 13.31
C GLU A 106 -0.89 -14.69 13.74
N GLY A 107 -0.38 -15.90 13.97
CA GLY A 107 -1.16 -17.05 14.39
C GLY A 107 -1.83 -16.83 15.75
N GLY A 108 -3.13 -17.14 15.83
CA GLY A 108 -3.90 -17.22 17.07
C GLY A 108 -4.40 -18.64 17.33
N ALA A 109 -5.38 -18.81 18.23
CA ALA A 109 -6.02 -20.11 18.46
C ALA A 109 -6.68 -20.64 17.17
N ASP A 110 -7.36 -19.77 16.44
CA ASP A 110 -8.05 -20.10 15.18
C ASP A 110 -7.18 -19.89 13.93
N GLY A 111 -5.85 -19.81 14.12
CA GLY A 111 -4.89 -19.44 13.09
C GLY A 111 -4.86 -17.93 12.80
N GLY A 112 -3.89 -17.51 12.00
CA GLY A 112 -3.71 -16.13 11.58
C GLY A 112 -4.68 -15.76 10.48
N GLN A 113 -5.44 -14.68 10.69
CA GLN A 113 -6.41 -14.16 9.75
C GLN A 113 -5.74 -13.69 8.44
N SER A 114 -6.47 -13.80 7.34
CA SER A 114 -6.11 -13.29 6.02
C SER A 114 -7.26 -13.59 5.06
N GLY A 115 -7.70 -12.58 4.31
CA GLY A 115 -8.70 -12.77 3.25
C GLY A 115 -8.21 -13.62 2.07
N TYR A 116 -6.90 -13.88 1.96
CA TYR A 116 -6.32 -14.74 0.91
C TYR A 116 -6.12 -16.18 1.37
N GLY A 117 -5.55 -16.38 2.56
CA GLY A 117 -5.21 -17.70 3.06
C GLY A 117 -4.99 -17.69 4.57
N ARG A 118 -5.98 -18.18 5.30
CA ARG A 118 -5.94 -18.28 6.77
C ARG A 118 -4.94 -19.33 7.22
N GLY A 119 -4.26 -19.07 8.33
CA GLY A 119 -3.40 -20.05 9.00
C GLY A 119 -4.19 -21.19 9.64
N GLY A 120 -3.54 -22.32 9.90
CA GLY A 120 -4.16 -23.44 10.61
C GLY A 120 -4.46 -23.10 12.07
N ALA A 121 -5.58 -23.62 12.60
CA ALA A 121 -5.88 -23.56 14.03
C ALA A 121 -4.82 -24.30 14.85
N ARG A 122 -4.70 -23.95 16.13
CA ARG A 122 -3.81 -24.64 17.06
C ARG A 122 -4.26 -26.08 17.28
N GLY A 123 -3.31 -26.96 17.61
CA GLY A 123 -3.64 -28.26 18.21
C GLY A 123 -4.10 -28.07 19.65
N GLU A 124 -5.07 -28.85 20.10
CA GLU A 124 -5.59 -28.79 21.48
C GLU A 124 -5.27 -30.07 22.24
N GLN A 125 -4.92 -29.96 23.51
CA GLN A 125 -4.66 -31.10 24.40
C GLN A 125 -5.36 -30.91 25.75
N PRO A 126 -6.38 -31.72 26.07
CA PRO A 126 -7.12 -31.60 27.34
C PRO A 126 -6.35 -32.06 28.59
N ALA A 127 -5.19 -32.71 28.46
CA ALA A 127 -4.45 -33.22 29.61
C ALA A 127 -3.92 -32.08 30.52
N PRO A 128 -4.07 -32.18 31.85
CA PRO A 128 -3.79 -31.09 32.79
C PRO A 128 -2.32 -30.65 32.87
N ASN A 129 -1.39 -31.45 32.33
CA ASN A 129 0.05 -31.19 32.35
C ASN A 129 0.63 -30.97 30.95
N ALA A 130 -0.21 -30.73 29.95
CA ALA A 130 0.22 -30.49 28.59
C ALA A 130 -0.24 -29.13 28.08
N GLY A 131 0.57 -28.52 27.22
CA GLY A 131 0.26 -27.26 26.55
C GLY A 131 -0.25 -27.49 25.13
N ASP A 132 -1.26 -26.73 24.74
CA ASP A 132 -1.79 -26.68 23.37
C ASP A 132 -0.68 -26.37 22.33
N GLY A 133 -0.89 -26.69 21.06
CA GLY A 133 -0.07 -26.11 20.00
C GLY A 133 -0.28 -24.59 19.88
N GLY A 134 0.53 -23.95 19.06
CA GLY A 134 0.24 -22.63 18.48
C GLY A 134 -0.48 -22.78 17.14
N GLY A 135 -1.30 -21.81 16.76
CA GLY A 135 -1.87 -21.73 15.41
C GLY A 135 -0.87 -21.16 14.39
N GLY A 136 -1.03 -21.51 13.11
CA GLY A 136 -0.21 -20.98 12.03
C GLY A 136 -0.58 -19.54 11.67
N GLY A 137 0.34 -18.79 11.07
CA GLY A 137 0.11 -17.43 10.57
C GLY A 137 -0.64 -17.40 9.24
N GLY A 138 -1.25 -16.26 8.92
CA GLY A 138 -1.93 -16.03 7.65
C GLY A 138 -0.96 -15.76 6.49
N ALA A 139 -1.39 -16.06 5.27
CA ALA A 139 -0.66 -15.71 4.05
C ALA A 139 -0.89 -14.25 3.65
N THR A 140 0.13 -13.63 3.07
CA THR A 140 0.07 -12.28 2.48
C THR A 140 0.02 -12.41 0.97
N ALA A 141 -0.87 -11.67 0.31
CA ALA A 141 -0.98 -11.66 -1.14
C ALA A 141 -1.29 -10.27 -1.71
N VAL A 142 -0.74 -10.02 -2.90
CA VAL A 142 -1.12 -8.91 -3.78
C VAL A 142 -1.91 -9.49 -4.94
N MET A 143 -3.13 -9.02 -5.11
CA MET A 143 -4.09 -9.53 -6.08
C MET A 143 -4.41 -8.48 -7.13
N SER A 144 -4.52 -8.90 -8.39
CA SER A 144 -5.21 -8.16 -9.45
C SER A 144 -6.50 -8.91 -9.79
N GLY A 145 -7.63 -8.35 -9.35
CA GLY A 145 -8.90 -9.08 -9.31
C GLY A 145 -8.78 -10.37 -8.50
N GLU A 146 -9.03 -11.51 -9.14
CA GLU A 146 -8.93 -12.85 -8.54
C GLU A 146 -7.56 -13.52 -8.74
N THR A 147 -6.64 -12.88 -9.49
CA THR A 147 -5.34 -13.46 -9.81
C THR A 147 -4.28 -13.02 -8.80
N PRO A 148 -3.58 -13.96 -8.13
CA PRO A 148 -2.46 -13.62 -7.27
C PRO A 148 -1.23 -13.23 -8.10
N LEU A 149 -0.69 -12.05 -7.84
CA LEU A 149 0.56 -11.57 -8.45
C LEU A 149 1.77 -11.90 -7.57
N VAL A 150 1.61 -11.75 -6.24
CA VAL A 150 2.64 -12.05 -5.24
C VAL A 150 1.98 -12.76 -4.08
N VAL A 151 2.61 -13.83 -3.58
CA VAL A 151 2.14 -14.58 -2.41
C VAL A 151 3.32 -14.88 -1.50
N ALA A 152 3.16 -14.62 -0.20
CA ALA A 152 4.06 -15.05 0.86
C ALA A 152 3.28 -15.91 1.86
N GLY A 153 3.71 -17.16 2.05
CA GLY A 153 3.06 -18.11 2.95
C GLY A 153 3.17 -17.71 4.42
N GLY A 154 2.15 -18.06 5.21
CA GLY A 154 2.20 -17.92 6.67
C GLY A 154 3.14 -18.94 7.32
N GLY A 155 3.59 -18.65 8.53
CA GLY A 155 4.43 -19.54 9.33
C GLY A 155 3.64 -20.64 10.01
N GLY A 156 4.26 -21.81 10.23
CA GLY A 156 3.65 -22.90 11.01
C GLY A 156 3.56 -22.57 12.51
N GLY A 157 2.52 -23.05 13.19
CA GLY A 157 2.39 -22.87 14.64
C GLY A 157 3.39 -23.73 15.43
N GLY A 158 3.70 -23.32 16.66
CA GLY A 158 4.54 -24.09 17.57
C GLY A 158 3.89 -25.40 18.00
N GLY A 159 4.68 -26.46 18.14
CA GLY A 159 4.23 -27.69 18.80
C GLY A 159 3.95 -27.48 20.29
N GLY A 160 2.94 -28.19 20.80
CA GLY A 160 2.58 -28.21 22.21
C GLY A 160 3.65 -28.87 23.10
N SER A 161 3.44 -28.84 24.41
CA SER A 161 4.38 -29.36 25.41
C SER A 161 3.72 -30.40 26.30
N SER A 162 4.53 -31.26 26.93
CA SER A 162 4.10 -32.16 28.00
C SER A 162 5.05 -32.01 29.18
N HIS A 163 4.51 -31.78 30.37
CA HIS A 163 5.27 -31.86 31.61
C HIS A 163 5.21 -33.30 32.09
N GLU A 164 6.33 -34.02 32.01
CA GLU A 164 6.48 -35.26 32.77
C GLU A 164 6.47 -34.87 34.25
N GLY A 165 5.51 -35.40 35.02
CA GLY A 165 5.48 -35.17 36.47
C GLY A 165 6.75 -35.75 37.09
N ASN A 166 7.44 -34.96 37.92
CA ASN A 166 8.44 -35.51 38.83
C ASN A 166 7.77 -36.60 39.68
N GLY A 167 8.25 -37.84 39.56
CA GLY A 167 7.83 -38.97 40.38
C GLY A 167 8.15 -38.79 41.85
#